data_AF-A0A2T3MNH6-F1
#
_entry.id   AF-A0A2T3MNH6-F1
#
_cell.length_a   1.000
_cell.length_b   1.000
_cell.length_c   1.000
_cell.angle_alpha   90.00
_cell.angle_beta   90.00
_cell.angle_gamma   90.00
#
_symmetry.space_group_name_H-M   'P 1'
#
loop_
_entity.id
_entity.type
_entity.pdbx_description
1 polymer ?
#
loop_
_entity_poly.entity_id
_entity_poly.type
_entity_poly.pdbx_seq_one_letter_code
_entity_poly.pdbx_strand_id
1 'polypeptide(L)'
;MDFFHLFGDNQVLNATAGFFIFALAASLVGVGLYACGLFRDIRQQASKAKQLGRMLSILAGLTLVMSGVGKLIGLEPMVLKFTHMGLVHLFKFVGISEVIFGTMILIPATFRLGFLFGSALLAGAITSHLPIHSDGAAWAIPSGSVITLLWAGAFFYDTDVFPTWLTRAAWINRLLGKFKVA
;
A
#
# COMPACT_ATOMS: atom_id res chain seq x y z
N MET A 1 6.37 23.32 8.33
CA MET A 1 5.07 23.14 7.64
C MET A 1 4.67 21.71 7.89
N ASP A 2 3.63 21.48 8.70
CA ASP A 2 3.12 20.12 8.92
C ASP A 2 2.24 19.73 7.72
N PHE A 3 2.70 18.73 6.94
CA PHE A 3 1.98 18.25 5.77
C PHE A 3 0.60 17.66 6.11
N PHE A 4 0.36 17.32 7.37
CA PHE A 4 -0.91 16.79 7.87
C PHE A 4 -1.87 17.88 8.36
N HIS A 5 -1.52 19.17 8.21
CA HIS A 5 -2.38 20.32 8.53
C HIS A 5 -2.46 21.36 7.39
N LEU A 6 -2.18 20.93 6.14
CA LEU A 6 -2.21 21.79 4.95
C LEU A 6 -3.57 22.50 4.72
N PHE A 7 -4.67 21.90 5.18
CA PHE A 7 -6.03 22.37 4.97
C PHE A 7 -6.75 22.70 6.28
N GLY A 8 -6.01 23.17 7.30
CA GLY A 8 -6.57 23.53 8.61
C GLY A 8 -7.23 22.34 9.29
N ASP A 9 -8.50 22.50 9.70
CA ASP A 9 -9.27 21.47 10.42
C ASP A 9 -9.90 20.40 9.50
N ASN A 10 -9.73 20.50 8.17
CA ASN A 10 -10.28 19.51 7.25
C ASN A 10 -9.44 18.22 7.24
N GLN A 11 -9.78 17.31 8.16
CA GLN A 11 -9.08 16.04 8.34
C GLN A 11 -9.07 15.16 7.09
N VAL A 12 -10.13 15.19 6.28
CA VAL A 12 -10.22 14.40 5.04
C VAL A 12 -9.20 14.88 4.02
N LEU A 13 -9.13 16.20 3.78
CA LEU A 13 -8.15 16.78 2.86
C LEU A 13 -6.72 16.57 3.36
N ASN A 14 -6.49 16.74 4.66
CA ASN A 14 -5.18 16.52 5.27
C ASN A 14 -4.72 15.06 5.15
N ALA A 15 -5.57 14.09 5.47
CA ALA A 15 -5.25 12.67 5.34
C ALA A 15 -5.01 12.27 3.88
N THR A 16 -5.82 12.81 2.97
CA THR A 16 -5.69 12.60 1.52
C THR A 16 -4.37 13.17 1.00
N ALA A 17 -4.02 14.39 1.40
CA ALA A 17 -2.75 15.01 1.03
C ALA A 17 -1.55 14.26 1.59
N GLY A 18 -1.63 13.83 2.84
CA GLY A 18 -0.63 12.95 3.46
C GLY A 18 -0.40 11.69 2.62
N PHE A 19 -1.47 10.98 2.25
CA PHE A 19 -1.38 9.82 1.37
C PHE A 19 -0.70 10.15 0.03
N PHE A 20 -1.13 11.21 -0.67
CA PHE A 20 -0.55 11.57 -1.97
C PHE A 20 0.93 11.94 -1.87
N ILE A 21 1.36 12.62 -0.81
CA ILE A 21 2.77 12.94 -0.56
C ILE A 21 3.59 11.66 -0.37
N PHE A 22 3.10 10.72 0.45
CA PHE A 22 3.76 9.43 0.66
C PHE A 22 3.79 8.58 -0.63
N ALA A 23 2.70 8.57 -1.40
CA ALA A 23 2.62 7.86 -2.67
C ALA A 23 3.55 8.47 -3.74
N LEU A 24 3.67 9.79 -3.77
CA LEU A 24 4.61 10.49 -4.64
C LEU A 24 6.06 10.16 -4.26
N ALA A 25 6.39 10.24 -2.97
CA ALA A 25 7.71 9.86 -2.48
C ALA A 25 8.05 8.39 -2.81
N ALA A 26 7.10 7.47 -2.57
CA ALA A 26 7.23 6.07 -2.95
C ALA A 26 7.43 5.88 -4.46
N SER A 27 6.72 6.64 -5.28
CA SER A 27 6.85 6.60 -6.75
C SER A 27 8.24 7.07 -7.20
N LEU A 28 8.74 8.18 -6.65
CA LEU A 28 10.07 8.71 -6.98
C LEU A 28 11.18 7.72 -6.56
N VAL A 29 11.08 7.16 -5.35
CA VAL A 29 11.97 6.10 -4.88
C VAL A 29 11.89 4.88 -5.79
N GLY A 30 10.68 4.46 -6.17
CA GLY A 30 10.46 3.32 -7.07
C GLY A 30 11.10 3.52 -8.45
N VAL A 31 10.97 4.72 -9.03
CA VAL A 31 11.61 5.08 -10.31
C VAL A 31 13.14 5.05 -10.18
N GLY A 32 13.69 5.61 -9.11
CA GLY A 32 15.13 5.57 -8.83
C GLY A 32 15.65 4.14 -8.69
N LEU A 33 14.97 3.32 -7.88
CA LEU A 33 15.30 1.91 -7.70
C LEU A 33 15.20 1.13 -9.02
N TYR A 34 14.19 1.41 -9.83
CA TYR A 34 14.05 0.82 -11.17
C TYR A 34 15.20 1.20 -12.11
N ALA A 35 15.62 2.46 -12.10
CA ALA A 35 16.78 2.93 -12.86
C ALA A 35 18.08 2.25 -12.40
N CYS A 36 18.24 1.99 -11.10
CA CYS A 36 19.34 1.21 -10.53
C CYS A 36 19.27 -0.30 -10.85
N GLY A 37 18.23 -0.76 -11.53
CA GLY A 37 18.06 -2.14 -11.95
C GLY A 37 17.34 -3.04 -10.96
N LEU A 38 16.84 -2.50 -9.84
CA LEU A 38 15.81 -3.17 -9.04
C LEU A 38 14.50 -3.22 -9.85
N PHE A 39 13.60 -4.14 -9.54
CA PHE A 39 12.30 -4.26 -10.23
C PHE A 39 12.36 -4.54 -11.75
N ARG A 40 13.49 -5.03 -12.28
CA ARG A 40 13.60 -5.48 -13.68
C ARG A 40 12.66 -6.65 -14.00
N ASP A 41 12.21 -7.39 -12.98
CA ASP A 41 11.19 -8.42 -13.08
C ASP A 41 9.85 -7.89 -13.62
N ILE A 42 9.58 -6.57 -13.54
CA ILE A 42 8.43 -5.95 -14.22
C ILE A 42 8.49 -6.24 -15.71
N ARG A 43 9.63 -5.98 -16.38
CA ARG A 43 9.75 -6.17 -17.84
C ARG A 43 9.71 -7.65 -18.26
N GLN A 44 9.99 -8.56 -17.32
CA GLN A 44 9.98 -10.00 -17.58
C GLN A 44 8.59 -10.61 -17.51
N GLN A 45 7.55 -9.85 -17.12
CA GLN A 45 6.19 -10.34 -17.05
C GLN A 45 5.59 -10.61 -18.44
N ALA A 46 4.85 -11.71 -18.55
CA ALA A 46 4.29 -12.20 -19.81
C ALA A 46 3.20 -11.30 -20.45
N SER A 47 2.65 -10.31 -19.72
CA SER A 47 1.61 -9.42 -20.25
C SER A 47 1.64 -8.03 -19.62
N LYS A 48 1.09 -7.03 -20.33
CA LYS A 48 0.94 -5.65 -19.84
C LYS A 48 0.10 -5.57 -18.57
N ALA A 49 -0.92 -6.44 -18.42
CA ALA A 49 -1.68 -6.56 -17.19
C ALA A 49 -0.80 -6.99 -16.01
N LYS A 50 0.02 -8.04 -16.18
CA LYS A 50 0.95 -8.48 -15.13
C LYS A 50 2.00 -7.43 -14.79
N GLN A 51 2.47 -6.67 -15.78
CA GLN A 51 3.35 -5.52 -15.57
C GLN A 51 2.69 -4.46 -14.69
N LEU A 52 1.46 -4.06 -15.04
CA LEU A 52 0.68 -3.10 -14.26
C LEU A 52 0.44 -3.61 -12.84
N GLY A 53 0.03 -4.88 -12.69
CA GLY A 53 -0.17 -5.51 -11.39
C GLY A 53 1.09 -5.42 -10.52
N ARG A 54 2.24 -5.76 -11.12
CA ARG A 54 3.53 -5.69 -10.42
C ARG A 54 3.90 -4.26 -10.02
N MET A 55 3.67 -3.28 -10.90
CA MET A 55 3.90 -1.86 -10.59
C MET A 55 3.03 -1.38 -9.43
N LEU A 56 1.73 -1.72 -9.42
CA LEU A 56 0.82 -1.37 -8.33
C LEU A 56 1.23 -2.03 -7.01
N SER A 57 1.63 -3.31 -7.05
CA SER A 57 2.16 -4.00 -5.87
C SER A 57 3.44 -3.37 -5.34
N ILE A 58 4.36 -2.97 -6.23
CA ILE A 58 5.59 -2.27 -5.83
C ILE A 58 5.26 -0.92 -5.20
N LEU A 59 4.34 -0.15 -5.78
CA LEU A 59 3.89 1.11 -5.21
C LEU A 59 3.31 0.90 -3.81
N ALA A 60 2.40 -0.06 -3.64
CA ALA A 60 1.83 -0.40 -2.33
C ALA A 60 2.91 -0.83 -1.32
N GLY A 61 3.85 -1.69 -1.73
CA GLY A 61 4.96 -2.15 -0.90
C GLY A 61 5.88 -1.01 -0.48
N LEU A 62 6.25 -0.11 -1.40
CA LEU A 62 7.10 1.05 -1.12
C LEU A 62 6.38 2.04 -0.19
N THR A 63 5.10 2.33 -0.44
CA THR A 63 4.32 3.20 0.47
C THR A 63 4.26 2.60 1.87
N LEU A 64 4.09 1.28 2.00
CA LEU A 64 4.09 0.59 3.29
C LEU A 64 5.46 0.67 3.97
N VAL A 65 6.56 0.41 3.26
CA VAL A 65 7.92 0.55 3.80
C VAL A 65 8.19 1.99 4.27
N MET A 66 7.83 2.99 3.47
CA MET A 66 8.03 4.40 3.83
C MET A 66 7.19 4.81 5.04
N SER A 67 5.93 4.35 5.12
CA SER A 67 5.08 4.51 6.32
C SER A 67 5.75 3.90 7.55
N GLY A 68 6.27 2.67 7.41
CA GLY A 68 6.96 1.96 8.49
C GLY A 68 8.21 2.68 8.96
N VAL A 69 9.08 3.09 8.04
CA VAL A 69 10.26 3.91 8.35
C VAL A 69 9.87 5.20 9.07
N GLY A 70 8.81 5.87 8.63
CA GLY A 70 8.25 7.05 9.30
C GLY A 70 7.90 6.80 10.77
N LYS A 71 7.35 5.62 11.09
CA LYS A 71 7.08 5.22 12.47
C LYS A 71 8.34 4.88 13.25
N LEU A 72 9.35 4.28 12.60
CA LEU A 72 10.62 3.95 13.25
C LEU A 72 11.42 5.19 13.65
N ILE A 73 11.42 6.23 12.79
CA ILE A 73 12.10 7.50 13.06
C ILE A 73 11.30 8.46 13.94
N GLY A 74 10.04 8.13 14.25
CA GLY A 74 9.23 8.95 15.15
C GLY A 74 8.65 10.20 14.52
N LEU A 75 8.15 10.14 13.28
CA LEU A 75 7.48 11.29 12.66
C LEU A 75 6.34 11.78 13.57
N GLU A 76 6.46 13.02 14.03
CA GLU A 76 5.61 13.64 15.03
C GLU A 76 4.10 13.49 14.74
N PRO A 77 3.60 13.73 13.50
CA PRO A 77 2.18 13.55 13.19
C PRO A 77 1.70 12.10 13.43
N MET A 78 2.54 11.11 13.15
CA MET A 78 2.20 9.70 13.35
C MET A 78 2.27 9.31 14.83
N VAL A 79 3.24 9.84 15.58
CA VAL A 79 3.36 9.63 17.03
C VAL A 79 2.15 10.19 17.76
N LEU A 80 1.75 11.43 17.43
CA LEU A 80 0.57 12.07 18.00
C LEU A 80 -0.67 11.22 17.77
N LYS A 81 -0.87 10.73 16.54
CA LYS A 81 -2.00 9.85 16.23
C LYS A 81 -2.01 8.56 17.03
N PHE A 82 -0.89 7.85 17.11
CA PHE A 82 -0.81 6.65 17.95
C PHE A 82 -1.04 6.95 19.45
N THR A 83 -0.64 8.14 19.91
CA THR A 83 -0.90 8.59 21.28
C THR A 83 -2.40 8.83 21.50
N HIS A 84 -3.07 9.52 20.57
CA HIS A 84 -4.51 9.75 20.62
C HIS A 84 -5.33 8.44 20.59
N MET A 85 -4.86 7.42 19.87
CA MET A 85 -5.48 6.10 19.84
C MET A 85 -5.21 5.26 21.10
N GLY A 86 -4.33 5.71 22.00
CA GLY A 86 -3.85 4.90 23.14
C GLY A 86 -2.93 3.74 22.72
N LEU A 87 -2.41 3.76 21.49
CA LEU A 87 -1.64 2.68 20.88
C LEU A 87 -0.13 3.01 20.75
N VAL A 88 0.35 4.10 21.34
CA VAL A 88 1.76 4.54 21.23
C VAL A 88 2.78 3.46 21.59
N HIS A 89 2.44 2.56 22.51
CA HIS A 89 3.27 1.42 22.89
C HIS A 89 3.48 0.41 21.74
N LEU A 90 2.56 0.34 20.77
CA LEU A 90 2.66 -0.48 19.56
C LEU A 90 3.27 0.29 18.37
N PHE A 91 3.53 1.58 18.50
CA PHE A 91 3.91 2.44 17.37
C PHE A 91 5.12 1.91 16.58
N LYS A 92 6.21 1.58 17.28
CA LYS A 92 7.41 1.01 16.66
C LYS A 92 7.17 -0.41 16.15
N PHE A 93 6.38 -1.21 16.86
CA PHE A 93 6.05 -2.58 16.44
C PHE A 93 5.28 -2.59 15.11
N VAL A 94 4.30 -1.69 14.95
CA VAL A 94 3.59 -1.48 13.69
C VAL A 94 4.57 -1.01 12.61
N GLY A 95 5.47 -0.07 12.93
CA GLY A 95 6.51 0.38 12.00
C GLY A 95 7.41 -0.74 11.49
N ILE A 96 7.89 -1.63 12.37
CA ILE A 96 8.68 -2.81 12.00
C ILE A 96 7.86 -3.73 11.09
N SER A 97 6.61 -3.99 11.45
CA SER A 97 5.71 -4.86 10.67
C SER A 97 5.47 -4.31 9.26
N GLU A 98 5.23 -3.01 9.12
CA GLU A 98 5.07 -2.33 7.82
C GLU A 98 6.33 -2.46 6.95
N VAL A 99 7.52 -2.29 7.52
CA VAL A 99 8.79 -2.45 6.78
C VAL A 99 8.98 -3.90 6.33
N ILE A 100 8.74 -4.87 7.22
CA ILE A 100 8.91 -6.30 6.90
C ILE A 100 7.90 -6.71 5.81
N PHE A 101 6.61 -6.47 6.01
CA PHE A 101 5.58 -6.90 5.06
C PHE A 101 5.67 -6.13 3.74
N GLY A 102 5.99 -4.83 3.80
CA GLY A 102 6.26 -4.03 2.61
C GLY A 102 7.42 -4.60 1.80
N THR A 103 8.55 -4.92 2.45
CA THR A 103 9.69 -5.59 1.80
C THR A 103 9.30 -6.93 1.19
N MET A 104 8.46 -7.72 1.88
CA MET A 104 7.98 -9.00 1.35
C MET A 104 7.13 -8.84 0.08
N ILE A 105 6.37 -7.75 -0.05
CA ILE A 105 5.62 -7.41 -1.27
C ILE A 105 6.59 -7.03 -2.41
N LEU A 106 7.68 -6.33 -2.09
CA LEU A 106 8.68 -5.89 -3.07
C LEU A 106 9.50 -7.04 -3.63
N ILE A 107 9.67 -8.14 -2.92
CA ILE A 107 10.43 -9.31 -3.38
C ILE A 107 9.47 -10.33 -4.02
N PRO A 108 9.59 -10.66 -5.32
CA PRO A 108 8.67 -11.57 -6.02
C PRO A 108 8.46 -12.91 -5.32
N ALA A 109 9.54 -13.49 -4.79
CA ALA A 109 9.53 -14.79 -4.13
C ALA A 109 8.69 -14.83 -2.84
N THR A 110 8.52 -13.68 -2.17
CA THR A 110 7.76 -13.57 -0.91
C THR A 110 6.42 -12.86 -1.09
N PHE A 111 6.05 -12.51 -2.32
CA PHE A 111 4.90 -11.66 -2.62
C PHE A 111 3.60 -12.16 -1.98
N ARG A 112 3.30 -13.46 -2.06
CA ARG A 112 2.06 -14.04 -1.49
C ARG A 112 1.97 -13.88 0.03
N LEU A 113 3.09 -14.05 0.73
CA LEU A 113 3.15 -13.84 2.17
C LEU A 113 3.04 -12.34 2.50
N GLY A 114 3.72 -11.48 1.74
CA GLY A 114 3.60 -10.03 1.88
C GLY A 114 2.18 -9.53 1.62
N PHE A 115 1.48 -10.10 0.63
CA PHE A 115 0.08 -9.82 0.34
C PHE A 115 -0.83 -10.22 1.50
N LEU A 116 -0.64 -11.40 2.07
CA LEU A 116 -1.41 -11.90 3.21
C LEU A 116 -1.22 -11.02 4.45
N PHE A 117 0.04 -10.84 4.89
CA PHE A 117 0.35 -10.05 6.09
C PHE A 117 0.07 -8.56 5.91
N GLY A 118 0.38 -8.01 4.74
CA GLY A 118 0.07 -6.62 4.40
C GLY A 118 -1.43 -6.34 4.39
N SER A 119 -2.24 -7.25 3.82
CA SER A 119 -3.70 -7.12 3.87
C SER A 119 -4.23 -7.17 5.29
N ALA A 120 -3.75 -8.11 6.13
CA ALA A 120 -4.15 -8.22 7.52
C ALA A 120 -3.79 -6.95 8.32
N LEU A 121 -2.57 -6.44 8.15
CA LEU A 121 -2.10 -5.23 8.82
C LEU A 121 -2.91 -3.99 8.41
N LEU A 122 -3.14 -3.79 7.11
CA LEU A 122 -3.86 -2.64 6.58
C LEU A 122 -5.35 -2.69 6.95
N ALA A 123 -5.98 -3.87 6.91
CA ALA A 123 -7.34 -4.06 7.39
C ALA A 123 -7.44 -3.73 8.88
N GLY A 124 -6.49 -4.21 9.70
CA GLY A 124 -6.40 -3.89 11.12
C GLY A 124 -6.28 -2.38 11.39
N ALA A 125 -5.47 -1.67 10.59
CA ALA A 125 -5.34 -0.21 10.66
C ALA A 125 -6.66 0.49 10.34
N ILE A 126 -7.36 0.09 9.27
CA ILE A 126 -8.68 0.63 8.90
C ILE A 126 -9.67 0.43 10.04
N THR A 127 -9.77 -0.80 10.58
CA THR A 127 -10.70 -1.11 11.67
C THR A 127 -10.34 -0.42 12.98
N SER A 128 -9.08 -0.03 13.18
CA SER A 128 -8.67 0.74 14.36
C SER A 128 -9.08 2.21 14.27
N HIS A 129 -9.08 2.80 13.07
CA HIS A 129 -9.46 4.19 12.87
C HIS A 129 -10.98 4.43 12.83
N LEU A 130 -11.76 3.50 12.25
CA LEU A 130 -13.21 3.67 12.08
C LEU A 130 -14.00 3.97 13.37
N PRO A 131 -13.71 3.36 14.54
CA PRO A 131 -14.43 3.61 15.78
C PRO A 131 -14.10 4.95 16.44
N ILE A 132 -13.00 5.60 16.05
CA ILE A 132 -12.47 6.79 16.74
C ILE A 132 -13.19 8.03 16.22
N HIS A 133 -14.09 8.57 17.04
CA HIS A 133 -14.93 9.73 16.70
C HIS A 133 -14.11 10.96 16.25
N SER A 134 -12.91 11.15 16.81
CA SER A 134 -12.01 12.27 16.49
C SER A 134 -11.20 12.10 15.21
N ASP A 135 -11.06 10.87 14.70
CA ASP A 135 -10.37 10.56 13.45
C ASP A 135 -11.37 10.44 12.28
N GLY A 136 -12.54 9.87 12.54
CA GLY A 136 -13.55 9.58 11.50
C GLY A 136 -13.01 8.69 10.37
N ALA A 137 -13.71 8.66 9.24
CA ALA A 137 -13.31 7.89 8.07
C ALA A 137 -12.05 8.44 7.36
N ALA A 138 -11.61 9.65 7.70
CA ALA A 138 -10.49 10.33 7.04
C ALA A 138 -9.16 9.57 7.23
N TRP A 139 -8.89 9.07 8.43
CA TRP A 139 -7.63 8.37 8.73
C TRP A 139 -7.63 6.90 8.28
N ALA A 140 -8.79 6.38 7.87
CA ALA A 140 -8.84 5.13 7.12
C ALA A 140 -8.43 5.31 5.65
N ILE A 141 -8.38 6.54 5.11
CA ILE A 141 -8.04 6.80 3.70
C ILE A 141 -6.64 6.28 3.36
N PRO A 142 -5.55 6.61 4.09
CA PRO A 142 -4.21 6.13 3.71
C PRO A 142 -4.13 4.60 3.65
N SER A 143 -4.57 3.91 4.70
CA SER A 143 -4.56 2.44 4.75
C SER A 143 -5.51 1.82 3.71
N GLY A 144 -6.69 2.43 3.50
CA GLY A 144 -7.66 2.06 2.48
C GLY A 144 -7.12 2.19 1.06
N SER A 145 -6.40 3.26 0.77
CA SER A 145 -5.76 3.47 -0.53
C SER A 145 -4.64 2.45 -0.77
N VAL A 146 -3.78 2.19 0.21
CA VAL A 146 -2.69 1.21 0.07
C VAL A 146 -3.24 -0.22 -0.08
N ILE A 147 -4.26 -0.63 0.69
CA ILE A 147 -4.83 -1.97 0.55
C ILE A 147 -5.54 -2.13 -0.80
N THR A 148 -6.18 -1.07 -1.31
CA THR A 148 -6.79 -1.08 -2.65
C THR A 148 -5.73 -1.28 -3.74
N LEU A 149 -4.61 -0.55 -3.65
CA LEU A 149 -3.48 -0.73 -4.58
C LEU A 149 -2.89 -2.14 -4.49
N LEU A 150 -2.75 -2.68 -3.28
CA LEU A 150 -2.21 -4.03 -3.06
C LEU A 150 -3.13 -5.10 -3.66
N TRP A 151 -4.44 -5.01 -3.45
CA TRP A 151 -5.42 -5.95 -4.01
C TRP A 151 -5.54 -5.84 -5.53
N ALA A 152 -5.59 -4.63 -6.07
CA ALA A 152 -5.56 -4.42 -7.52
C ALA A 152 -4.26 -4.96 -8.13
N GLY A 153 -3.13 -4.71 -7.48
CA GLY A 153 -1.82 -5.23 -7.89
C GLY A 153 -1.78 -6.75 -7.91
N ALA A 154 -2.21 -7.40 -6.81
CA ALA A 154 -2.29 -8.84 -6.71
C ALA A 154 -3.21 -9.45 -7.78
N PHE A 155 -4.37 -8.85 -8.03
CA PHE A 155 -5.34 -9.36 -9.00
C PHE A 155 -4.76 -9.45 -10.42
N PHE A 156 -3.93 -8.48 -10.80
CA PHE A 156 -3.29 -8.50 -12.12
C PHE A 156 -1.95 -9.23 -12.15
N TYR A 157 -1.20 -9.26 -11.04
CA TYR A 157 0.14 -9.85 -10.96
C TYR A 157 0.11 -11.37 -10.74
N ASP A 158 -0.62 -11.84 -9.73
CA ASP A 158 -0.67 -13.23 -9.30
C ASP A 158 -2.12 -13.65 -9.01
N THR A 159 -2.83 -14.03 -10.08
CA THR A 159 -4.23 -14.45 -10.03
C THR A 159 -4.47 -15.69 -9.18
N ASP A 160 -3.44 -16.50 -8.91
CA ASP A 160 -3.59 -17.74 -8.14
C ASP A 160 -3.89 -17.47 -6.65
N VAL A 161 -3.68 -16.24 -6.20
CA VAL A 161 -4.06 -15.77 -4.86
C VAL A 161 -5.58 -15.66 -4.73
N PHE A 162 -6.30 -15.59 -5.84
CA PHE A 162 -7.75 -15.46 -5.90
C PHE A 162 -8.43 -16.77 -6.25
N PRO A 163 -9.69 -16.98 -5.82
CA PRO A 163 -10.42 -18.17 -6.16
C PRO A 163 -10.71 -18.24 -7.68
N THR A 164 -10.73 -19.46 -8.21
CA THR A 164 -10.83 -19.72 -9.65
C THR A 164 -12.13 -19.23 -10.28
N TRP A 165 -13.23 -19.20 -9.51
CA TRP A 165 -14.52 -18.70 -9.99
C TRP A 165 -14.48 -17.20 -10.33
N LEU A 166 -13.64 -16.43 -9.63
CA LEU A 166 -13.42 -15.02 -9.93
C LEU A 166 -12.52 -14.91 -11.16
N THR A 167 -11.34 -15.53 -11.12
CA THR A 167 -10.32 -15.33 -12.16
C THR A 167 -10.67 -15.92 -13.52
N ARG A 168 -11.57 -16.91 -13.59
CA ARG A 168 -12.02 -17.53 -14.85
C ARG A 168 -13.37 -17.00 -15.34
N ALA A 169 -13.96 -16.01 -14.69
CA ALA A 169 -15.22 -15.43 -15.13
C ALA A 169 -15.08 -14.84 -16.55
N ALA A 170 -16.06 -15.08 -17.41
CA ALA A 170 -16.00 -14.70 -18.82
C ALA A 170 -15.76 -13.19 -19.03
N TRP A 171 -16.29 -12.34 -18.14
CA TRP A 171 -16.08 -10.89 -18.20
C TRP A 171 -14.65 -10.48 -17.79
N ILE A 172 -14.03 -11.19 -16.84
CA ILE A 172 -12.62 -11.01 -16.46
C ILE A 172 -11.70 -11.45 -17.61
N ASN A 173 -12.02 -12.56 -18.28
CA ASN A 173 -11.28 -12.98 -19.47
C ASN A 173 -11.37 -11.96 -20.62
N ARG A 174 -12.50 -11.25 -20.76
CA ARG A 174 -12.61 -10.13 -21.71
C ARG A 174 -11.75 -8.93 -21.30
N LEU A 175 -11.71 -8.58 -20.00
CA LEU A 175 -10.85 -7.51 -19.49
C LEU A 175 -9.36 -7.85 -19.65
N LEU A 176 -8.93 -9.00 -19.16
CA LEU A 176 -7.54 -9.46 -19.25
C LEU A 176 -7.12 -9.79 -20.68
N GLY A 177 -8.05 -10.28 -21.51
CA GLY A 177 -7.83 -10.53 -22.94
C GLY A 177 -7.58 -9.26 -23.75
N LYS A 178 -8.19 -8.12 -23.38
CA LYS A 178 -7.86 -6.82 -23.98
C LYS A 178 -6.43 -6.35 -23.66
N PHE A 179 -5.83 -6.82 -22.56
CA PHE A 179 -4.43 -6.57 -22.23
C PHE A 179 -3.43 -7.56 -22.87
N LYS A 180 -3.91 -8.57 -23.62
CA LYS A 180 -3.07 -9.49 -24.40
C LYS A 180 -2.65 -8.95 -25.78
N VAL A 181 -2.86 -7.66 -26.07
CA VAL A 181 -2.58 -7.10 -27.40
C VAL A 181 -1.17 -6.50 -27.51
N ALA A 182 -0.44 -7.05 -28.49
CA ALA A 182 0.86 -6.70 -29.07
C ALA A 182 2.07 -6.83 -28.14
#